data_AF-A0A5S9M7F4-F1
#
_entry.id   AF-A0A5S9M7F4-F1
#
_cell.length_a   1.000
_cell.length_b   1.000
_cell.length_c   1.000
_cell.angle_alpha   90.00
_cell.angle_beta   90.00
_cell.angle_gamma   90.00
#
_symmetry.space_group_name_H-M   'P 1'
#
loop_
_entity.id
_entity.type
_entity.pdbx_description
1 polymer ?
#
loop_
_entity_poly.entity_id
_entity_poly.type
_entity_poly.pdbx_seq_one_letter_code
_entity_poly.pdbx_strand_id
1 'polypeptide(L)'
;MKQSGFWATVVKVELADTFFAVDSILAAVALAVTLPKTSLPQIGGLDGGQFIVILLGGIIGLIIMRFAATVFVKLLKTRPSLETAAFVIVGWVGVKLTLYTLSHPAIGVVSSHFIHSALWKVIFWTVLLAIAAFGWFLSSPSRKGGQENEEKQEARLGE
;
A
#
# COMPACT_ATOMS: atom_id res chain seq x y z
N MET A 1 15.77 -4.13 -31.21
CA MET A 1 16.40 -3.77 -29.92
C MET A 1 15.29 -3.53 -28.90
N LYS A 2 15.03 -4.46 -27.97
CA LYS A 2 13.97 -4.32 -26.94
C LYS A 2 14.40 -5.04 -25.66
N GLN A 3 15.40 -4.49 -24.96
CA GLN A 3 15.89 -5.02 -23.68
C GLN A 3 15.94 -3.98 -22.54
N SER A 4 15.54 -2.73 -22.78
CA SER A 4 15.47 -1.71 -21.71
C SER A 4 14.32 -1.93 -20.71
N GLY A 5 13.41 -2.88 -20.97
CA GLY A 5 12.25 -3.15 -20.14
C GLY A 5 12.51 -4.04 -18.92
N PHE A 6 13.42 -5.02 -18.99
CA PHE A 6 13.58 -6.02 -17.92
C PHE A 6 14.19 -5.41 -16.66
N TRP A 7 15.37 -4.79 -16.76
CA TRP A 7 16.04 -4.14 -15.63
C TRP A 7 15.22 -3.00 -15.03
N ALA A 8 14.55 -2.20 -15.86
CA ALA A 8 13.65 -1.14 -15.38
C ALA A 8 12.43 -1.71 -14.63
N THR A 9 11.92 -2.87 -15.04
CA THR A 9 10.80 -3.54 -14.33
C THR A 9 11.26 -4.15 -13.01
N VAL A 10 12.42 -4.82 -13.00
CA VAL A 10 13.01 -5.41 -11.78
C VAL A 10 13.26 -4.31 -10.74
N VAL A 11 13.91 -3.20 -11.12
CA VAL A 11 14.17 -2.08 -10.20
C VAL A 11 12.89 -1.51 -9.60
N LYS A 12 11.81 -1.36 -10.39
CA LYS A 12 10.51 -0.88 -9.88
C LYS A 12 9.89 -1.83 -8.86
N VAL A 13 9.98 -3.13 -9.12
CA VAL A 13 9.43 -4.17 -8.23
C VAL A 13 10.24 -4.24 -6.93
N GLU A 14 11.57 -4.26 -7.02
CA GLU A 14 12.46 -4.33 -5.85
C GLU A 14 12.36 -3.07 -4.96
N LEU A 15 12.18 -1.90 -5.57
CA LEU A 15 11.99 -0.66 -4.82
C LEU A 15 10.68 -0.69 -4.01
N ALA A 16 9.59 -1.17 -4.61
CA ALA A 16 8.32 -1.36 -3.92
C ALA A 16 8.44 -2.37 -2.77
N ASP A 17 9.17 -3.47 -2.98
CA ASP A 17 9.40 -4.50 -1.97
C ASP A 17 10.28 -3.99 -0.81
N THR A 18 11.26 -3.13 -1.10
CA THR A 18 12.09 -2.47 -0.09
C THR A 18 11.27 -1.60 0.85
N PHE A 19 10.33 -0.80 0.34
CA PHE A 19 9.45 0.02 1.17
C PHE A 19 8.54 -0.83 2.07
N PHE A 20 8.11 -1.99 1.60
CA PHE A 20 7.34 -2.91 2.43
C PHE A 20 8.18 -3.60 3.51
N ALA A 21 9.42 -3.98 3.17
CA ALA A 21 10.35 -4.57 4.14
C ALA A 21 10.60 -3.62 5.33
N VAL A 22 10.67 -2.31 5.09
CA VAL A 22 10.78 -1.31 6.16
C VAL A 22 9.57 -1.34 7.09
N ASP A 23 8.35 -1.31 6.55
CA ASP A 23 7.12 -1.29 7.36
C ASP A 23 6.97 -2.57 8.21
N SER A 24 7.22 -3.73 7.60
CA SER A 24 7.16 -5.03 8.26
C SER A 24 8.21 -5.20 9.37
N ILE A 25 9.44 -4.68 9.18
CA ILE A 25 10.45 -4.64 10.26
C ILE A 25 10.00 -3.69 11.37
N LEU A 26 9.51 -2.48 11.04
CA LEU A 26 9.06 -1.52 12.06
C LEU A 26 7.86 -2.06 12.86
N ALA A 27 6.93 -2.77 12.21
CA ALA A 27 5.84 -3.46 12.89
C ALA A 27 6.34 -4.58 13.80
N ALA A 28 7.30 -5.38 13.35
CA ALA A 28 7.90 -6.44 14.15
C ALA A 28 8.70 -5.89 15.34
N VAL A 29 9.40 -4.76 15.18
CA VAL A 29 10.07 -4.02 16.27
C VAL A 29 9.04 -3.51 17.26
N ALA A 30 7.97 -2.86 16.80
CA ALA A 30 6.90 -2.36 17.67
C ALA A 30 6.25 -3.49 18.49
N LEU A 31 6.09 -4.68 17.91
CA LEU A 31 5.64 -5.86 18.66
C LEU A 31 6.72 -6.33 19.65
N ALA A 32 7.96 -6.54 19.20
CA ALA A 32 9.05 -7.07 20.00
C ALA A 32 9.34 -6.23 21.26
N VAL A 33 9.29 -4.89 21.17
CA VAL A 33 9.52 -4.02 22.35
C VAL A 33 8.43 -4.13 23.42
N THR A 34 7.26 -4.67 23.08
CA THR A 34 6.16 -4.90 24.04
C THR A 34 6.22 -6.27 24.71
N LEU A 35 7.08 -7.19 24.24
CA LEU A 35 7.23 -8.51 24.83
C LEU A 35 8.10 -8.48 26.09
N PRO A 36 7.78 -9.29 27.12
CA PRO A 36 8.64 -9.46 28.29
C PRO A 36 9.98 -10.07 27.89
N LYS A 37 11.03 -9.73 28.64
CA LYS A 37 12.39 -10.24 28.41
C LYS A 37 12.42 -11.75 28.68
N THR A 38 13.17 -12.47 27.85
CA THR A 38 13.31 -13.93 27.92
C THR A 38 14.67 -14.27 28.58
N SER A 39 14.86 -15.52 29.00
CA SER A 39 16.16 -16.02 29.48
C SER A 39 17.12 -16.41 28.35
N LEU A 40 16.86 -15.95 27.12
CA LEU A 40 17.66 -16.29 25.95
C LEU A 40 18.91 -15.41 25.88
N PRO A 41 20.01 -15.89 25.28
CA PRO A 41 21.22 -15.10 25.10
C PRO A 41 20.91 -13.83 24.30
N GLN A 42 21.52 -12.71 24.70
CA GLN A 42 21.34 -11.44 24.01
C GLN A 42 22.07 -11.46 22.67
N ILE A 43 21.40 -10.99 21.62
CA ILE A 43 21.96 -10.87 20.27
C ILE A 43 21.88 -9.40 19.88
N GLY A 44 23.04 -8.77 19.66
CA GLY A 44 23.10 -7.38 19.19
C GLY A 44 22.49 -6.35 20.15
N GLY A 45 22.47 -6.62 21.46
CA GLY A 45 21.91 -5.72 22.48
C GLY A 45 20.39 -5.88 22.72
N LEU A 46 19.73 -6.81 22.03
CA LEU A 46 18.34 -7.17 22.23
C LEU A 46 18.21 -8.56 22.85
N ASP A 47 17.09 -8.79 23.56
CA ASP A 47 16.72 -10.12 24.04
C ASP A 47 16.63 -11.10 22.86
N GLY A 48 17.11 -12.33 23.04
CA GLY A 48 17.09 -13.33 21.97
C GLY A 48 15.67 -13.59 21.42
N GLY A 49 14.64 -13.54 22.28
CA GLY A 49 13.25 -13.65 21.87
C GLY A 49 12.78 -12.46 21.03
N GLN A 50 13.12 -11.24 21.44
CA GLN A 50 12.81 -10.02 20.69
C GLN A 50 13.50 -10.00 19.32
N PHE A 51 14.77 -10.37 19.26
CA PHE A 51 15.51 -10.48 18.00
C PHE A 51 14.87 -11.48 17.04
N ILE A 52 14.51 -12.67 17.53
CA ILE A 52 13.84 -13.70 16.73
C ILE A 52 12.50 -13.18 16.20
N VAL A 53 11.71 -12.48 17.01
CA VAL A 53 10.43 -11.90 16.58
C VAL A 53 10.64 -10.85 15.49
N ILE A 54 11.64 -9.98 15.60
CA ILE A 54 11.96 -8.98 14.57
C ILE A 54 12.42 -9.67 13.27
N LEU A 55 13.31 -10.66 13.39
CA LEU A 55 13.85 -11.41 12.26
C LEU A 55 12.75 -12.18 11.54
N LEU A 56 11.93 -12.94 12.28
CA LEU A 56 10.81 -13.69 11.73
C LEU A 56 9.74 -12.76 11.18
N GLY A 57 9.41 -11.66 11.85
CA GLY A 57 8.44 -10.67 11.37
C GLY A 57 8.84 -10.06 10.03
N GLY A 58 10.13 -9.70 9.86
CA GLY A 58 10.66 -9.21 8.58
C GLY A 58 10.63 -10.27 7.48
N ILE A 59 11.10 -11.50 7.76
CA ILE A 59 11.12 -12.60 6.77
C ILE A 59 9.69 -12.99 6.37
N ILE A 60 8.78 -13.16 7.35
CA ILE A 60 7.38 -13.52 7.11
C ILE A 60 6.68 -12.42 6.32
N GLY A 61 6.89 -11.14 6.68
CA GLY A 61 6.34 -10.00 5.95
C GLY A 61 6.73 -10.01 4.47
N LEU A 62 8.03 -10.17 4.19
CA LEU A 62 8.57 -10.25 2.83
C LEU A 62 7.97 -11.43 2.05
N ILE A 63 7.92 -12.62 2.67
CA ILE A 63 7.40 -13.83 2.02
C ILE A 63 5.90 -13.69 1.70
N ILE A 64 5.10 -13.22 2.67
CA ILE A 64 3.65 -13.08 2.51
C ILE A 64 3.32 -12.10 1.38
N MET A 65 4.00 -10.96 1.32
CA MET A 65 3.79 -10.00 0.23
C MET A 65 4.07 -10.60 -1.14
N ARG A 66 5.15 -11.37 -1.27
CA ARG A 66 5.53 -11.96 -2.56
C ARG A 66 4.46 -12.90 -3.10
N PHE A 67 3.87 -13.71 -2.22
CA PHE A 67 2.74 -14.56 -2.59
C PHE A 67 1.45 -13.75 -2.80
N ALA A 68 1.17 -12.77 -1.93
CA ALA A 68 0.00 -11.91 -2.03
C ALA A 68 -0.02 -11.13 -3.34
N ALA A 69 1.12 -10.57 -3.78
CA ALA A 69 1.25 -9.87 -5.05
C ALA A 69 0.92 -10.77 -6.24
N THR A 70 1.32 -12.04 -6.21
CA THR A 70 1.01 -13.00 -7.27
C THR A 70 -0.49 -13.28 -7.37
N VAL A 71 -1.16 -13.44 -6.22
CA VAL A 71 -2.62 -13.62 -6.15
C VAL A 71 -3.34 -12.33 -6.55
N PHE A 72 -2.86 -11.19 -6.08
CA PHE A 72 -3.41 -9.87 -6.38
C PHE A 72 -3.35 -9.55 -7.87
N VAL A 73 -2.21 -9.78 -8.52
CA VAL A 73 -2.07 -9.59 -9.98
C VAL A 73 -3.03 -10.50 -10.75
N LYS A 74 -3.24 -11.75 -10.30
CA LYS A 74 -4.26 -12.62 -10.91
C LYS A 74 -5.67 -12.06 -10.74
N LEU A 75 -5.99 -11.56 -9.55
CA LEU A 75 -7.30 -10.96 -9.25
C LEU A 75 -7.57 -9.71 -10.10
N LEU A 76 -6.58 -8.83 -10.25
CA LEU A 76 -6.69 -7.63 -11.09
C LEU A 76 -6.89 -7.98 -12.57
N LYS A 77 -6.20 -9.02 -13.08
CA LYS A 77 -6.42 -9.52 -14.44
C LYS A 77 -7.84 -10.05 -14.67
N THR A 78 -8.47 -10.64 -13.65
CA THR A 78 -9.86 -11.14 -13.74
C THR A 78 -10.90 -10.02 -13.61
N ARG A 79 -10.59 -8.96 -12.85
CA ARG A 79 -11.50 -7.83 -12.59
C ARG A 79 -10.74 -6.50 -12.66
N PRO A 80 -10.55 -5.93 -13.86
CA PRO A 80 -9.73 -4.72 -14.05
C PRO A 80 -10.31 -3.48 -13.37
N SER A 81 -11.62 -3.41 -13.16
CA SER A 81 -12.28 -2.35 -12.38
C SER A 81 -11.79 -2.27 -10.92
N LEU A 82 -11.37 -3.40 -10.33
CA LEU A 82 -10.85 -3.44 -8.97
C LEU A 82 -9.44 -2.83 -8.87
N GLU A 83 -8.69 -2.80 -9.98
CA GLU A 83 -7.36 -2.18 -10.03
C GLU A 83 -7.46 -0.67 -9.82
N THR A 84 -8.34 -0.02 -10.58
CA THR A 84 -8.58 1.42 -10.45
C THR A 84 -9.10 1.77 -9.06
N ALA A 85 -10.05 0.99 -8.54
CA ALA A 85 -10.57 1.20 -7.20
C ALA A 85 -9.46 1.05 -6.13
N ALA A 86 -8.62 0.01 -6.23
CA ALA A 86 -7.51 -0.21 -5.32
C ALA A 86 -6.49 0.95 -5.36
N PHE A 87 -6.13 1.45 -6.55
CA PHE A 87 -5.23 2.60 -6.65
C PHE A 87 -5.82 3.87 -6.03
N VAL A 88 -7.11 4.15 -6.25
CA VAL A 88 -7.77 5.31 -5.65
C VAL A 88 -7.86 5.17 -4.12
N ILE A 89 -8.14 3.98 -3.60
CA ILE A 89 -8.14 3.71 -2.15
C ILE A 89 -6.75 3.92 -1.56
N VAL A 90 -5.69 3.36 -2.17
CA VAL A 90 -4.30 3.53 -1.70
C VAL A 90 -3.89 5.00 -1.75
N GLY A 91 -4.24 5.72 -2.81
CA GLY A 91 -4.01 7.17 -2.91
C GLY A 91 -4.71 7.96 -1.80
N TRP A 92 -5.98 7.65 -1.52
CA TRP A 92 -6.74 8.29 -0.45
C TRP A 92 -6.17 8.01 0.95
N VAL A 93 -5.75 6.76 1.21
CA VAL A 93 -5.03 6.39 2.44
C VAL A 93 -3.70 7.14 2.54
N GLY A 94 -2.97 7.26 1.43
CA GLY A 94 -1.73 8.04 1.34
C GLY A 94 -1.92 9.50 1.75
N VAL A 95 -2.96 10.16 1.22
CA VAL A 95 -3.32 11.54 1.60
C VAL A 95 -3.56 11.65 3.11
N LYS A 96 -4.30 10.70 3.70
CA LYS A 96 -4.51 10.67 5.15
C LYS A 96 -3.19 10.54 5.90
N LEU A 97 -2.31 9.61 5.52
CA LEU A 97 -1.03 9.42 6.18
C LEU A 97 -0.14 10.67 6.08
N THR A 98 -0.06 11.30 4.90
CA THR A 98 0.67 12.57 4.73
C THR A 98 0.12 13.67 5.61
N LEU A 99 -1.21 13.83 5.68
CA LEU A 99 -1.85 14.82 6.54
C LEU A 99 -1.61 14.55 8.03
N TYR A 100 -1.62 13.28 8.46
CA TYR A 100 -1.26 12.89 9.82
C TYR A 100 0.19 13.24 10.16
N THR A 101 1.12 12.99 9.24
CA THR A 101 2.53 13.36 9.39
C THR A 101 2.70 14.88 9.46
N LEU A 102 2.06 15.65 8.58
CA LEU A 102 2.12 17.12 8.60
C LEU A 102 1.47 17.76 9.83
N SER A 103 0.50 17.07 10.44
CA SER A 103 -0.14 17.47 11.69
C SER A 103 0.62 17.00 12.94
N HIS A 104 1.75 16.30 12.77
CA HIS A 104 2.59 15.91 13.88
C HIS A 104 3.07 17.19 14.61
N PRO A 105 3.06 17.22 15.96
CA PRO A 105 3.39 18.42 16.75
C PRO A 105 4.77 19.01 16.46
N ALA A 106 5.67 18.24 15.84
CA ALA A 106 6.99 18.69 15.41
C ALA A 106 7.00 19.50 14.09
N ILE A 107 5.95 19.37 13.25
CA ILE A 107 5.87 20.02 11.92
C ILE A 107 4.87 21.19 11.95
N GLY A 108 3.79 21.10 12.74
CA GLY A 108 2.97 22.26 13.15
C GLY A 108 2.23 23.03 12.05
N VAL A 109 2.26 22.58 10.79
CA VAL A 109 1.63 23.27 9.65
C VAL A 109 0.10 23.12 9.65
N VAL A 110 -0.44 22.06 10.26
CA VAL A 110 -1.88 21.75 10.31
C VAL A 110 -2.32 21.53 11.74
N SER A 111 -3.43 22.14 12.16
CA SER A 111 -3.94 22.04 13.53
C SER A 111 -4.27 20.59 13.91
N SER A 112 -3.68 20.09 15.01
CA SER A 112 -3.90 18.71 15.49
C SER A 112 -5.38 18.41 15.82
N HIS A 113 -6.16 19.44 16.14
CA HIS A 113 -7.60 19.32 16.38
C HIS A 113 -8.39 18.90 15.12
N PHE A 114 -7.94 19.31 13.93
CA PHE A 114 -8.61 18.97 12.67
C PHE A 114 -8.45 17.49 12.30
N ILE A 115 -7.24 16.96 12.41
CA ILE A 115 -6.91 15.57 12.04
C ILE A 115 -7.45 14.55 13.05
N HIS A 116 -7.47 14.89 14.35
CA HIS A 116 -8.05 14.02 15.38
C HIS A 116 -9.56 14.12 15.52
N SER A 117 -10.20 15.08 14.83
CA SER A 117 -11.64 15.30 14.93
C SER A 117 -12.45 14.06 14.50
N ALA A 118 -13.56 13.82 15.19
CA ALA A 118 -14.52 12.79 14.81
C ALA A 118 -15.06 13.05 13.39
N LEU A 119 -15.21 14.33 13.01
CA LEU A 119 -15.67 14.75 11.69
C LEU A 119 -14.73 14.29 10.57
N TRP A 120 -13.42 14.46 10.74
CA TRP A 120 -12.44 13.98 9.75
C TRP A 120 -12.43 12.46 9.63
N LYS A 121 -12.52 11.74 10.76
CA LYS A 121 -12.62 10.27 10.75
C LYS A 121 -13.86 9.81 9.98
N VAL A 122 -15.01 10.43 10.22
CA VAL A 122 -16.26 10.11 9.51
C VAL A 122 -16.12 10.34 8.00
N ILE A 123 -15.66 11.53 7.59
CA ILE A 123 -15.44 11.84 6.16
C ILE A 123 -14.51 10.81 5.52
N PHE A 124 -13.40 10.48 6.18
CA PHE A 124 -12.44 9.51 5.65
C PHE A 124 -13.08 8.14 5.40
N TRP A 125 -13.77 7.59 6.40
CA TRP A 125 -14.41 6.27 6.27
C TRP A 125 -15.56 6.29 5.28
N THR A 126 -16.34 7.39 5.21
CA THR A 126 -17.41 7.56 4.22
C THR A 126 -16.86 7.59 2.80
N VAL A 127 -15.81 8.36 2.54
CA VAL A 127 -15.19 8.43 1.20
C VAL A 127 -14.58 7.08 0.82
N LEU A 128 -13.92 6.41 1.76
CA LEU A 128 -13.34 5.09 1.52
C LEU A 128 -14.41 4.04 1.18
N LEU A 129 -15.52 4.01 1.93
CA LEU A 129 -16.67 3.16 1.65
C LEU A 129 -17.32 3.49 0.31
N ALA A 130 -17.46 4.78 -0.01
CA ALA A 130 -18.00 5.21 -1.30
C ALA A 130 -17.12 4.70 -2.44
N ILE A 131 -15.81 4.91 -2.40
CA ILE A 131 -14.88 4.42 -3.45
C ILE A 131 -14.94 2.90 -3.57
N ALA A 132 -15.01 2.16 -2.46
CA ALA A 132 -15.14 0.71 -2.48
C ALA A 132 -16.47 0.26 -3.11
N ALA A 133 -17.59 0.90 -2.74
CA ALA A 133 -18.90 0.61 -3.30
C ALA A 133 -18.98 0.96 -4.80
N PHE A 134 -18.44 2.11 -5.20
CA PHE A 134 -18.33 2.50 -6.61
C PHE A 134 -17.44 1.53 -7.38
N GLY A 135 -16.26 1.18 -6.86
CA GLY A 135 -15.35 0.22 -7.48
C GLY A 135 -15.99 -1.16 -7.66
N TRP A 136 -16.81 -1.58 -6.69
CA TRP A 136 -17.59 -2.81 -6.78
C TRP A 136 -18.76 -2.72 -7.76
N PHE A 137 -19.50 -1.61 -7.77
CA PHE A 137 -20.67 -1.43 -8.65
C PHE A 137 -20.28 -1.22 -10.12
N LEU A 138 -19.16 -0.53 -10.37
CA LEU A 138 -18.53 -0.45 -11.69
C LEU A 138 -17.83 -1.77 -12.11
N SER A 139 -17.78 -2.78 -11.23
CA SER A 139 -17.23 -4.12 -11.52
C SER A 139 -18.17 -5.03 -12.33
N SER A 140 -19.25 -4.48 -12.89
CA SER A 140 -20.13 -5.20 -13.81
C SER A 140 -19.31 -5.80 -14.97
N PRO A 141 -19.47 -7.10 -15.28
CA PRO A 141 -18.71 -7.73 -16.34
C PRO A 141 -19.18 -7.15 -17.68
N SER A 142 -18.29 -6.37 -18.33
CA SER A 142 -18.46 -5.73 -19.65
C SER A 142 -18.94 -4.27 -19.61
N ARG A 143 -18.03 -3.33 -19.88
CA ARG A 143 -17.82 -2.82 -21.25
C ARG A 143 -16.53 -1.99 -21.32
N LYS A 144 -15.74 -2.24 -22.36
CA LYS A 144 -14.64 -1.43 -22.87
C LYS A 144 -14.97 0.07 -22.78
N GLY A 145 -14.44 0.80 -21.81
CA GLY A 145 -14.67 2.24 -21.68
C GLY A 145 -13.40 3.09 -21.74
N GLY A 146 -12.25 2.52 -21.38
CA GLY A 146 -10.98 3.26 -21.34
C GLY A 146 -10.20 3.24 -22.66
N GLN A 147 -10.23 2.12 -23.40
CA GLN A 147 -9.41 1.95 -24.61
C GLN A 147 -10.09 2.41 -25.91
N GLU A 148 -11.43 2.51 -25.96
CA GLU A 148 -12.14 2.95 -27.18
C GLU A 148 -12.00 4.47 -27.42
N ASN A 149 -11.67 5.25 -26.38
CA ASN A 149 -11.52 6.70 -26.50
C ASN A 149 -10.13 7.11 -27.04
N GLU A 150 -9.07 6.37 -26.74
CA GLU A 150 -7.73 6.64 -27.30
C GLU A 150 -7.67 6.23 -28.79
N GLU A 151 -8.24 5.07 -29.16
CA GLU A 151 -8.27 4.59 -30.55
C GLU A 151 -9.15 5.48 -31.46
N LYS A 152 -10.27 6.02 -30.94
CA LYS A 152 -11.12 6.98 -31.69
C LYS A 152 -10.54 8.39 -31.77
N GLN A 153 -9.63 8.77 -30.87
CA GLN A 153 -8.95 10.07 -30.96
C GLN A 153 -7.83 10.02 -32.00
N GLU A 154 -7.01 8.96 -32.01
CA GLU A 154 -5.98 8.79 -33.05
C GLU A 154 -6.58 8.64 -34.45
N ALA A 155 -7.71 7.93 -34.60
CA ALA A 155 -8.40 7.81 -35.89
C ALA A 155 -9.03 9.13 -36.38
N ARG A 156 -9.34 10.08 -35.50
CA ARG A 156 -9.89 11.41 -35.86
C ARG A 156 -8.84 12.49 -36.04
N LEU A 157 -7.61 12.24 -35.58
CA LEU A 157 -6.44 13.11 -35.79
C LEU A 157 -5.64 12.72 -37.04
N GLY A 158 -5.97 11.56 -37.65
CA GLY A 158 -5.38 11.06 -38.89
C GLY A 158 -6.21 11.30 -40.16
N GLU A 159 -7.35 11.99 -40.07
CA GLU A 159 -8.10 12.55 -41.21
C GLU A 159 -7.98 14.09 -41.22
#